data_AF-A0A8J3ULT9-F1
#
_entry.id   AF-A0A8J3ULT9-F1
#
_cell.length_a   1.000
_cell.length_b   1.000
_cell.length_c   1.000
_cell.angle_alpha   90.00
_cell.angle_beta   90.00
_cell.angle_gamma   90.00
#
_symmetry.space_group_name_H-M   'P 1'
#
loop_
_entity.id
_entity.type
_entity.pdbx_description
1 polymer ?
#
loop_
_entity_poly.entity_id
_entity_poly.type
_entity_poly.pdbx_seq_one_letter_code
_entity_poly.pdbx_strand_id
1 'polypeptide(L)' 'MPEVFPWVRHLTSDELRAFTLELVEALSDAAELEVDVTTQEVIAGWRATARIKADPVDYAQARKATSGDFGPVEVSA' A
#
# COMPACT_ATOMS: atom_id res chain seq x y z
N MET A 1 -8.41 -9.07 -8.97
CA MET A 1 -7.88 -7.69 -8.85
C MET A 1 -8.72 -6.80 -7.94
N PRO A 2 -10.03 -6.56 -8.16
CA PRO A 2 -10.81 -5.64 -7.31
C PRO A 2 -10.95 -6.09 -5.85
N GLU A 3 -10.95 -7.40 -5.59
CA GLU A 3 -10.99 -7.93 -4.20
C GLU A 3 -9.72 -7.60 -3.41
N VAL A 4 -8.58 -7.46 -4.11
CA VAL A 4 -7.28 -7.19 -3.48
C VAL A 4 -6.95 -5.69 -3.54
N PHE A 5 -7.33 -5.02 -4.62
CA PHE A 5 -7.10 -3.61 -4.85
C PHE A 5 -8.43 -2.93 -5.21
N PRO A 6 -9.32 -2.63 -4.25
CA PRO A 6 -10.68 -2.15 -4.54
C PRO A 6 -10.74 -0.86 -5.36
N TRP A 7 -9.70 -0.04 -5.28
CA TRP A 7 -9.60 1.23 -6.01
C TRP A 7 -9.40 1.04 -7.53
N VAL A 8 -8.98 -0.15 -7.99
CA VAL A 8 -8.79 -0.40 -9.43
C VAL A 8 -10.07 -0.29 -10.25
N ARG A 9 -11.25 -0.35 -9.60
CA ARG A 9 -12.56 -0.12 -10.24
C ARG A 9 -12.72 1.29 -10.81
N HIS A 10 -11.87 2.23 -10.40
CA HIS A 10 -11.87 3.62 -10.86
C HIS A 10 -10.89 3.87 -12.01
N LEU A 11 -10.10 2.87 -12.40
CA LEU A 11 -9.14 2.98 -13.50
C LEU A 11 -9.82 2.71 -14.85
N THR A 12 -9.30 3.36 -15.89
CA THR A 12 -9.54 2.96 -17.27
C THR A 12 -8.87 1.61 -17.58
N SER A 13 -9.25 0.97 -18.69
CA SER A 13 -8.66 -0.30 -19.10
C SER A 13 -7.15 -0.23 -19.34
N ASP A 14 -6.66 0.91 -19.84
CA ASP A 14 -5.23 1.11 -20.11
C ASP A 14 -4.44 1.31 -18.81
N GLU A 15 -4.96 2.11 -17.87
CA GLU A 15 -4.36 2.29 -16.55
C GLU A 15 -4.34 0.98 -15.75
N LEU A 16 -5.40 0.17 -15.82
CA LEU A 16 -5.45 -1.14 -15.17
C LEU A 16 -4.40 -2.10 -15.76
N ARG A 17 -4.21 -2.07 -17.08
CA ARG A 17 -3.18 -2.88 -17.76
C ARG A 17 -1.78 -2.46 -17.34
N ALA A 18 -1.49 -1.15 -17.35
CA ALA A 18 -0.19 -0.62 -16.93
C ALA A 18 0.12 -1.01 -15.48
N PHE A 19 -0.82 -0.79 -14.56
CA PHE A 19 -0.69 -1.20 -13.16
C PHE A 19 -0.41 -2.69 -12.99
N THR A 20 -1.12 -3.54 -13.74
CA THR A 20 -0.94 -5.00 -13.63
C THR A 20 0.45 -5.44 -14.09
N LEU A 21 0.98 -4.82 -15.15
CA LEU A 21 2.32 -5.12 -15.66
C LEU A 21 3.39 -4.71 -14.65
N GLU A 22 3.33 -3.46 -14.17
CA GLU A 22 4.28 -2.96 -13.15
C GLU A 22 4.24 -3.80 -11.87
N LEU A 23 3.05 -4.24 -11.44
CA LEU A 23 2.91 -5.10 -10.27
C LEU A 23 3.57 -6.47 -10.47
N VAL A 24 3.38 -7.10 -11.63
CA VAL A 24 3.98 -8.42 -11.92
C VAL A 24 5.49 -8.32 -12.05
N GLU A 25 6.00 -7.26 -12.69
CA GLU A 25 7.43 -6.98 -12.80
C GLU A 25 8.06 -6.81 -11.42
N ALA A 26 7.50 -5.92 -10.58
CA ALA A 26 8.00 -5.69 -9.23
C ALA A 26 7.98 -6.95 -8.34
N LEU A 27 6.96 -7.81 -8.48
CA LEU A 27 6.88 -9.07 -7.75
C LEU A 27 7.89 -10.11 -8.26
N SER A 28 8.16 -10.13 -9.57
CA SER A 28 9.16 -11.03 -10.16
C SER A 28 10.57 -10.62 -9.74
N ASP A 29 10.88 -9.33 -9.81
CA ASP A 29 12.15 -8.78 -9.33
C ASP A 29 12.37 -9.07 -7.83
N ALA A 30 11.33 -8.89 -7.00
CA ALA A 30 11.41 -9.19 -5.58
C ALA A 30 11.65 -10.67 -5.28
N ALA A 31 11.04 -11.56 -6.07
CA ALA A 31 11.25 -13.01 -5.98
C ALA A 31 12.68 -13.40 -6.42
N GLU A 32 13.23 -12.76 -7.47
CA GLU A 32 14.62 -12.96 -7.90
C GLU A 32 15.64 -12.49 -6.85
N LEU A 33 15.30 -11.47 -6.07
CA LEU A 33 16.18 -10.91 -5.05
C LEU A 33 16.16 -11.69 -3.72
N GLU A 34 15.41 -12.80 -3.60
CA GLU A 34 15.14 -13.51 -2.34
C GLU A 34 14.67 -12.57 -1.20
N VAL A 35 14.12 -11.41 -1.56
CA VAL A 35 13.52 -10.46 -0.62
C VAL A 35 12.09 -10.93 -0.39
N ASP A 36 11.98 -12.08 0.26
CA ASP A 36 10.72 -12.62 0.80
C ASP A 36 10.29 -11.85 2.05
N VAL A 37 10.71 -10.57 2.17
CA VAL A 37 10.14 -9.58 3.10
C VAL A 37 8.74 -9.26 2.58
N THR A 38 7.88 -10.27 2.80
CA THR A 38 6.44 -10.26 2.92
C THR A 38 5.77 -9.27 2.01
N THR A 39 5.56 -9.66 0.74
CA THR A 39 4.62 -9.01 -0.19
C THR A 39 3.30 -8.59 0.48
N GLN A 40 2.85 -9.34 1.48
CA GLN A 40 1.71 -9.01 2.34
C GLN A 40 1.89 -7.69 3.13
N GLU A 41 3.04 -7.45 3.75
CA GLU A 41 3.35 -6.20 4.45
C GLU A 41 3.41 -5.02 3.50
N VAL A 42 3.99 -5.20 2.31
CA VAL A 42 4.02 -4.17 1.27
C VAL A 42 2.61 -3.83 0.80
N ILE A 43 1.78 -4.83 0.50
CA ILE A 43 0.38 -4.65 0.12
C ILE A 43 -0.41 -3.98 1.25
N ALA A 44 -0.17 -4.37 2.50
CA ALA A 44 -0.80 -3.76 3.67
C ALA A 44 -0.42 -2.29 3.81
N GLY A 45 0.87 -1.95 3.68
CA GLY A 45 1.37 -0.58 3.70
C GLY A 45 0.81 0.29 2.57
N TRP A 46 0.71 -0.26 1.36
CA TRP A 46 0.09 0.43 0.22
C TRP A 46 -1.41 0.69 0.45
N ARG A 47 -2.16 -0.30 0.94
CA ARG A 47 -3.58 -0.13 1.27
C ARG A 47 -3.79 0.92 2.35
N ALA A 48 -2.99 0.92 3.41
CA ALA A 48 -3.04 1.92 4.47
C ALA A 48 -2.78 3.33 3.91
N THR A 49 -1.75 3.48 3.08
CA THR A 49 -1.41 4.75 2.42
C THR A 49 -2.51 5.23 1.48
N ALA A 50 -3.06 4.34 0.64
CA ALA A 50 -4.13 4.67 -0.29
C ALA A 50 -5.40 5.12 0.45
N ARG A 51 -5.73 4.50 1.59
CA ARG A 51 -6.87 4.89 2.43
C ARG A 51 -6.71 6.30 2.99
N ILE A 52 -5.54 6.61 3.55
CA ILE A 52 -5.25 7.97 4.08
C ILE A 52 -5.30 9.00 2.95
N LYS A 53 -4.72 8.70 1.78
CA LYS A 53 -4.71 9.64 0.65
C LYS A 53 -6.10 9.87 0.02
N ALA A 54 -7.03 8.94 0.19
CA ALA A 54 -8.39 9.05 -0.35
C ALA A 54 -9.27 10.04 0.44
N ASP A 55 -8.96 10.31 1.72
CA ASP A 55 -9.67 11.28 2.55
C ASP A 55 -8.81 12.55 2.75
N PRO A 56 -9.25 13.72 2.26
CA PRO A 56 -8.49 14.96 2.39
C PRO A 56 -8.21 15.39 3.83
N VAL A 57 -9.09 15.06 4.78
CA VAL A 57 -8.93 15.39 6.20
C VAL A 57 -7.86 14.50 6.82
N ASP A 58 -7.95 13.18 6.61
CA ASP A 58 -6.96 12.23 7.11
C ASP A 58 -5.58 12.50 6.48
N TYR A 59 -5.54 12.81 5.18
CA TYR A 59 -4.30 13.18 4.50
C TYR A 59 -3.67 14.46 5.07
N ALA A 60 -4.48 15.46 5.40
CA ALA A 60 -4.00 16.68 6.04
C ALA A 60 -3.47 16.43 7.46
N GLN A 61 -4.09 15.53 8.23
CA GLN A 61 -3.61 15.14 9.56
C GLN A 61 -2.32 14.34 9.48
N ALA A 62 -2.22 13.35 8.58
CA ALA A 62 -1.04 12.51 8.40
C ALA A 62 0.23 13.29 8.01
N ARG A 63 0.06 14.50 7.43
CA ARG A 63 1.17 15.40 7.07
C ARG A 63 1.65 16.30 8.21
N LYS A 64 0.97 16.33 9.35
CA LYS A 64 1.40 17.13 10.49
C LYS A 64 2.59 16.46 11.16
N ALA A 65 3.51 17.27 11.68
CA ALA A 65 4.60 16.75 12.49
C ALA A 65 4.03 16.05 13.72
N THR A 66 4.41 14.79 13.91
CA THR A 66 4.15 14.05 15.14
C THR A 66 5.23 14.39 16.16
N SER A 67 4.84 14.65 17.40
CA SER A 67 5.74 14.86 18.53
C SER A 67 5.18 14.21 19.80
N GLY A 68 6.06 13.78 20.70
CA GLY A 68 5.68 13.11 21.95
C GLY A 68 5.75 11.57 21.88
N ASP A 69 5.34 10.94 22.99
CA ASP A 69 5.21 9.49 23.13
C ASP A 69 3.79 9.06 22.76
N PHE A 70 3.67 8.10 21.84
CA PHE A 70 2.40 7.57 21.34
C PHE A 70 1.93 6.32 22.09
N GLY A 71 2.60 5.98 23.18
CA GLY A 71 2.32 4.81 23.99
C GLY A 71 3.06 3.55 23.51
N PRO A 72 3.02 2.48 24.31
CA PRO A 72 3.68 1.23 23.98
C PRO A 72 3.06 0.56 22.75
N VAL A 73 3.92 -0.01 21.89
CA VAL A 73 3.48 -0.81 20.74
C VAL A 73 3.13 -2.22 21.22
N GLU A 74 1.85 -2.58 21.11
CA GLU A 74 1.35 -3.93 21.35
C GLU A 74 1.73 -4.82 20.15
N VAL A 75 2.71 -5.71 20.32
CA VAL A 75 3.08 -6.69 19.30
C VAL A 75 2.44 -8.04 19.66
N SER A 76 1.44 -8.46 18.89
CA SER A 76 0.85 -9.80 19.02
C SER A 76 1.72 -10.80 18.27
N ALA A 77 2.13 -11.89 18.94
CA ALA A 77 2.94 -12.97 18.37
C ALA A 77 2.10 -13.98 17.56
#